data_AF-A0A827XV58-F1
#
_entry.id   AF-A0A827XV58-F1
#
_cell.length_a   1.000
_cell.length_b   1.000
_cell.length_c   1.000
_cell.angle_alpha   90.00
_cell.angle_beta   90.00
_cell.angle_gamma   90.00
#
_symmetry.space_group_name_H-M   'P 1'
#
loop_
_entity.id
_entity.type
_entity.pdbx_description
1 polymer ?
#
loop_
_entity_poly.entity_id
_entity_poly.type
_entity_poly.pdbx_seq_one_letter_code
_entity_poly.pdbx_strand_id
1 'polypeptide(L)'
;GKWYPLSYRQWVEQQAVQGDRAALSQLRGWDYRDRRKDKRRTTNADRCVILCEPGGTPLYEDTGVLEARLQKDGSVRFRDRRNGELVCVDYGDRVVFYHHQDRNELVDKLNLIAPVLFDREPRMGFEPEGSYQQFNDVFAEMVAWHNAAGITGSGHFVISRPDVDLHRQRSEQYYHEYIRQQKSISGGHGASYAPVQDNEWTPPSPGM
;
A
#
# COMPACT_ATOMS: atom_id res chain seq x y z
N GLY A 1 -23.77 -25.77 31.74
CA GLY A 1 -23.42 -26.18 30.36
C GLY A 1 -21.97 -26.62 30.34
N LYS A 2 -21.62 -27.67 29.58
CA LYS A 2 -20.22 -28.12 29.43
C LYS A 2 -19.42 -27.04 28.70
N TRP A 3 -18.38 -26.52 29.35
CA TRP A 3 -17.43 -25.59 28.75
C TRP A 3 -16.52 -26.39 27.80
N TYR A 4 -16.63 -26.16 26.50
CA TYR A 4 -15.70 -26.75 25.54
C TYR A 4 -14.53 -25.78 25.38
N PRO A 5 -13.27 -26.22 25.57
CA PRO A 5 -12.13 -25.38 25.27
C PRO A 5 -12.13 -25.01 23.80
N LEU A 6 -11.67 -23.80 23.48
CA LEU A 6 -11.50 -23.35 22.10
C LEU A 6 -10.61 -24.33 21.34
N SER A 7 -10.97 -24.63 20.08
CA SER A 7 -10.02 -25.24 19.17
C SER A 7 -8.79 -24.33 18.98
N TYR A 8 -7.64 -24.91 18.62
CA TYR A 8 -6.43 -24.13 18.34
C TYR A 8 -6.69 -23.02 17.31
N ARG A 9 -7.48 -23.31 16.26
CA ARG A 9 -7.87 -22.30 15.27
C ARG A 9 -8.68 -21.15 15.87
N GLN A 10 -9.68 -21.44 16.70
CA GLN A 10 -10.49 -20.40 17.35
C GLN A 10 -9.67 -19.56 18.33
N TRP A 11 -8.72 -20.17 19.04
CA TRP A 11 -7.79 -19.44 19.89
C TRP A 11 -6.89 -18.51 19.05
N VAL A 12 -6.31 -19.01 17.95
CA VAL A 12 -5.52 -18.18 17.01
C VAL A 12 -6.35 -17.04 16.44
N GLU A 13 -7.60 -17.28 16.03
CA GLU A 13 -8.52 -16.23 15.53
C GLU A 13 -8.74 -15.14 16.59
N GLN A 14 -8.93 -15.50 17.87
CA GLN A 14 -9.09 -14.52 18.95
C GLN A 14 -7.82 -13.73 19.22
N GLN A 15 -6.65 -14.38 19.24
CA GLN A 15 -5.37 -13.70 19.42
C GLN A 15 -5.07 -12.74 18.26
N ALA A 16 -5.37 -13.16 17.03
CA ALA A 16 -5.18 -12.31 15.86
C ALA A 16 -6.06 -11.05 15.93
N VAL A 17 -7.31 -11.16 16.42
CA VAL A 17 -8.22 -10.00 16.65
C VAL A 17 -7.75 -9.08 17.80
N GLN A 18 -6.87 -9.57 18.67
CA GLN A 18 -6.23 -8.78 19.73
C GLN A 18 -4.92 -8.11 19.28
N GLY A 19 -4.54 -8.26 18.00
CA GLY A 19 -3.32 -7.66 17.44
C GLY A 19 -2.09 -8.57 17.51
N ASP A 20 -2.23 -9.84 17.90
CA ASP A 20 -1.10 -10.77 17.95
C ASP A 20 -0.56 -11.06 16.54
N ARG A 21 0.67 -10.59 16.30
CA ARG A 21 1.37 -10.70 15.01
C ARG A 21 1.66 -12.15 14.62
N ALA A 22 1.96 -13.02 15.59
CA ALA A 22 2.23 -14.43 15.35
C ALA A 22 0.94 -15.18 15.01
N ALA A 23 -0.16 -14.86 15.69
CA ALA A 23 -1.48 -15.41 15.38
C ALA A 23 -1.97 -14.98 13.99
N LEU A 24 -1.79 -13.70 13.63
CA LEU A 24 -2.08 -13.21 12.27
C LEU A 24 -1.22 -13.92 11.22
N SER A 25 0.08 -14.08 11.49
CA SER A 25 0.99 -14.84 10.62
C SER A 25 0.56 -16.30 10.49
N GLN A 26 0.05 -16.91 11.57
CA GLN A 26 -0.46 -18.29 11.56
C GLN A 26 -1.72 -18.43 10.70
N LEU A 27 -2.67 -17.47 10.77
CA LEU A 27 -3.84 -17.43 9.89
C LEU A 27 -3.43 -17.35 8.42
N ARG A 28 -2.52 -16.43 8.10
CA ARG A 28 -1.96 -16.26 6.75
C ARG A 28 -1.22 -17.51 6.27
N GLY A 29 -0.47 -18.17 7.15
CA GLY A 29 0.22 -19.43 6.84
C GLY A 29 -0.74 -20.57 6.47
N TRP A 30 -1.90 -20.67 7.14
CA TRP A 30 -2.96 -21.60 6.72
C TRP A 30 -3.53 -21.22 5.36
N ASP A 31 -3.82 -19.94 5.16
CA ASP A 31 -4.37 -19.43 3.91
C ASP A 31 -3.46 -19.68 2.71
N TYR A 32 -2.16 -19.43 2.85
CA TYR A 32 -1.16 -19.69 1.81
C TYR A 32 -1.11 -21.18 1.42
N ARG A 33 -1.30 -22.09 2.38
CA ARG A 33 -1.36 -23.53 2.11
C ARG A 33 -2.60 -23.89 1.30
N ASP A 34 -3.74 -23.29 1.63
CA ASP A 34 -5.02 -23.57 0.98
C ASP A 34 -5.10 -22.96 -0.44
N ARG A 35 -4.38 -21.87 -0.71
CA ARG A 35 -4.47 -21.09 -1.94
C ARG A 35 -3.38 -21.31 -2.99
N ARG A 36 -2.62 -22.42 -2.95
CA ARG A 36 -1.52 -22.67 -3.92
C ARG A 36 -1.90 -22.62 -5.42
N LYS A 37 -3.20 -22.56 -5.77
CA LYS A 37 -3.71 -22.45 -7.15
C LYS A 37 -4.58 -21.19 -7.39
N ASP A 38 -4.55 -20.20 -6.50
CA ASP A 38 -5.45 -19.06 -6.59
C ASP A 38 -5.05 -18.07 -7.70
N LYS A 39 -5.97 -17.83 -8.63
CA LYS A 39 -5.83 -16.89 -9.76
C LYS A 39 -5.91 -15.43 -9.33
N ARG A 40 -6.25 -15.12 -8.07
CA ARG A 40 -6.34 -13.76 -7.52
C ARG A 40 -4.99 -13.03 -7.35
N ARG A 41 -3.89 -13.65 -7.79
CA ARG A 41 -2.54 -13.06 -7.77
C ARG A 41 -2.20 -12.22 -8.99
N THR A 42 -3.06 -12.22 -10.01
CA THR A 42 -2.75 -11.57 -11.29
C THR A 42 -3.63 -10.35 -11.52
N THR A 43 -2.98 -9.25 -11.90
CA THR A 43 -3.56 -8.02 -12.42
C THR A 43 -4.33 -8.30 -13.70
N ASN A 44 -5.52 -7.74 -13.83
CA ASN A 44 -6.36 -7.87 -15.01
C ASN A 44 -7.26 -6.65 -15.18
N ALA A 45 -8.24 -6.72 -16.09
CA ALA A 45 -9.14 -5.61 -16.37
C ALA A 45 -9.95 -5.10 -15.17
N ASP A 46 -10.15 -5.91 -14.14
CA ASP A 46 -10.99 -5.58 -12.97
C ASP A 46 -10.17 -5.25 -11.71
N ARG A 47 -8.90 -5.64 -11.66
CA ARG A 47 -8.07 -5.49 -10.46
C ARG A 47 -6.59 -5.27 -10.75
N CYS A 48 -5.95 -4.51 -9.88
CA CYS A 48 -4.50 -4.40 -9.77
C CYS A 48 -4.00 -5.22 -8.58
N VAL A 49 -2.79 -5.75 -8.74
CA VAL A 49 -2.09 -6.50 -7.68
C VAL A 49 -0.72 -5.89 -7.47
N ILE A 50 -0.41 -5.58 -6.21
CA ILE A 50 0.93 -5.23 -5.75
C ILE A 50 1.43 -6.41 -4.94
N LEU A 51 2.53 -7.03 -5.36
CA LEU A 51 3.21 -8.09 -4.61
C LEU A 51 4.04 -7.44 -3.51
N CYS A 52 4.00 -8.03 -2.32
CA CYS A 52 4.73 -7.53 -1.15
C CYS A 52 5.66 -8.62 -0.63
N GLU A 53 6.91 -8.26 -0.33
CA GLU A 53 7.85 -9.22 0.23
C GLU A 53 7.40 -9.72 1.62
N PRO A 54 7.60 -11.02 1.93
CA PRO A 54 7.19 -11.59 3.20
C PRO A 54 7.99 -11.01 4.38
N GLY A 55 7.31 -10.55 5.42
CA GLY A 55 7.92 -10.24 6.72
C GLY A 55 7.51 -8.89 7.31
N GLY A 56 6.93 -8.00 6.51
CA GLY A 56 6.07 -6.93 7.01
C GLY A 56 4.68 -7.48 7.27
N THR A 57 4.35 -7.86 8.50
CA THR A 57 2.94 -8.04 8.88
C THR A 57 2.44 -6.68 9.38
N PRO A 58 1.78 -5.85 8.56
CA PRO A 58 1.20 -4.61 9.04
C PRO A 58 0.18 -4.93 10.13
N LEU A 59 0.13 -4.10 11.16
CA LEU A 59 -0.96 -4.15 12.13
C LEU A 59 -2.25 -3.75 11.38
N TYR A 60 -3.35 -4.47 11.59
CA TYR A 60 -4.62 -4.16 10.93
C TYR A 60 -5.31 -3.01 11.69
N GLU A 61 -4.66 -1.87 11.77
CA GLU A 61 -5.22 -0.68 12.38
C GLU A 61 -5.88 0.20 11.33
N ASP A 62 -6.82 1.02 11.79
CA ASP A 62 -7.43 2.03 10.94
C ASP A 62 -6.37 3.05 10.52
N THR A 63 -6.32 3.40 9.25
CA THR A 63 -5.26 4.25 8.70
C THR A 63 -5.82 5.29 7.75
N GLY A 64 -5.54 6.57 8.02
CA GLY A 64 -6.15 7.69 7.31
C GLY A 64 -7.68 7.61 7.29
N VAL A 65 -8.26 7.52 6.10
CA VAL A 65 -9.71 7.37 5.88
C VAL A 65 -10.17 5.92 5.80
N LEU A 66 -9.27 4.95 6.00
CA LEU A 66 -9.56 3.53 5.86
C LEU A 66 -9.91 2.88 7.20
N GLU A 67 -11.00 2.13 7.20
CA GLU A 67 -11.37 1.21 8.27
C GLU A 67 -10.83 -0.20 7.97
N ALA A 68 -10.08 -0.75 8.92
CA ALA A 68 -9.50 -2.09 8.81
C ALA A 68 -10.43 -3.16 9.40
N ARG A 69 -10.57 -4.28 8.68
CA ARG A 69 -11.35 -5.45 9.12
C ARG A 69 -10.61 -6.75 8.84
N LEU A 70 -10.03 -7.33 9.90
CA LEU A 70 -9.41 -8.65 9.86
C LEU A 70 -10.45 -9.74 9.54
N GLN A 71 -10.07 -10.66 8.65
CA GLN A 71 -10.86 -11.83 8.25
C GLN A 71 -10.29 -13.10 8.90
N LYS A 72 -11.10 -14.18 8.94
CA LYS A 72 -10.71 -15.47 9.54
C LYS A 72 -9.60 -16.22 8.79
N ASP A 73 -9.24 -15.75 7.60
CA ASP A 73 -8.15 -16.26 6.78
C ASP A 73 -6.86 -15.42 6.94
N GLY A 74 -6.86 -14.41 7.81
CA GLY A 74 -5.72 -13.51 8.02
C GLY A 74 -5.58 -12.40 6.97
N SER A 75 -6.51 -12.30 6.02
CA SER A 75 -6.60 -11.13 5.14
C SER A 75 -7.24 -9.94 5.87
N VAL A 76 -6.89 -8.73 5.44
CA VAL A 76 -7.44 -7.49 6.00
C VAL A 76 -8.17 -6.77 4.88
N ARG A 77 -9.46 -6.48 5.10
CA ARG A 77 -10.25 -5.65 4.18
C ARG A 77 -10.21 -4.21 4.65
N PHE A 78 -9.81 -3.31 3.78
CA PHE A 78 -9.84 -1.88 4.03
C PHE A 78 -11.03 -1.26 3.32
N ARG A 79 -11.87 -0.55 4.07
CA ARG A 79 -13.02 0.18 3.55
C ARG A 79 -12.85 1.67 3.74
N ASP A 80 -13.33 2.46 2.79
CA ASP A 80 -13.38 3.91 2.96
C ASP A 80 -14.46 4.26 3.99
N ARG A 81 -14.09 4.96 5.05
CA ARG A 81 -15.01 5.37 6.13
C ARG A 81 -16.09 6.35 5.67
N ARG A 82 -15.83 7.07 4.57
CA ARG A 82 -16.71 8.12 4.05
C ARG A 82 -17.94 7.54 3.37
N ASN A 83 -17.78 6.44 2.63
CA ASN A 83 -18.85 5.83 1.83
C ASN A 83 -19.06 4.33 2.08
N GLY A 84 -18.18 3.67 2.85
CA GLY A 84 -18.24 2.24 3.19
C GLY A 84 -17.74 1.30 2.09
N GLU A 85 -17.22 1.81 0.98
CA GLU A 85 -16.76 1.01 -0.15
C GLU A 85 -15.49 0.24 0.16
N LEU A 86 -15.36 -0.96 -0.42
CA LEU A 86 -14.12 -1.73 -0.34
C LEU A 86 -13.05 -1.07 -1.21
N VAL A 87 -11.94 -0.69 -0.58
CA VAL A 87 -10.81 -0.05 -1.25
C VAL A 87 -9.80 -1.09 -1.70
N CYS A 88 -9.31 -1.89 -0.75
CA CYS A 88 -8.34 -2.94 -1.03
C CYS A 88 -8.43 -4.09 -0.03
N VAL A 89 -7.76 -5.19 -0.37
CA VAL A 89 -7.56 -6.34 0.49
C VAL A 89 -6.08 -6.65 0.59
N ASP A 90 -5.54 -6.64 1.81
CA ASP A 90 -4.19 -7.07 2.13
C ASP A 90 -4.19 -8.55 2.53
N TYR A 91 -3.47 -9.38 1.78
CA TYR A 91 -3.26 -10.81 2.04
C TYR A 91 -1.92 -11.09 2.74
N GLY A 92 -1.17 -10.05 3.08
CA GLY A 92 0.18 -10.09 3.60
C GLY A 92 1.24 -10.09 2.51
N ASP A 93 1.16 -11.05 1.58
CA ASP A 93 2.08 -11.22 0.46
C ASP A 93 1.68 -10.43 -0.79
N ARG A 94 0.50 -9.80 -0.76
CA ARG A 94 0.01 -8.91 -1.81
C ARG A 94 -1.11 -8.01 -1.30
N VAL A 95 -1.23 -6.85 -1.94
CA VAL A 95 -2.38 -5.96 -1.83
C VAL A 95 -3.14 -6.00 -3.16
N VAL A 96 -4.45 -6.19 -3.10
CA VAL A 96 -5.34 -6.23 -4.27
C VAL A 96 -6.37 -5.11 -4.16
N PHE A 97 -6.53 -4.34 -5.22
CA PHE A 97 -7.50 -3.25 -5.31
C PHE A 97 -8.13 -3.21 -6.71
N TYR A 98 -9.25 -2.49 -6.85
CA TYR A 98 -9.96 -2.39 -8.12
C TYR A 98 -9.15 -1.64 -9.17
N HIS A 99 -9.17 -2.14 -10.41
CA HIS A 99 -8.52 -1.48 -11.54
C HIS A 99 -9.41 -0.40 -12.14
N HIS A 100 -8.78 0.65 -12.66
CA HIS A 100 -9.44 1.70 -13.44
C HIS A 100 -8.60 2.02 -14.68
N GLN A 101 -9.27 2.18 -15.83
CA GLN A 101 -8.60 2.55 -17.09
C GLN A 101 -8.25 4.04 -17.12
N ASP A 102 -8.99 4.87 -16.40
CA ASP A 102 -8.68 6.28 -16.25
C ASP A 102 -7.46 6.47 -15.34
N ARG A 103 -6.50 7.29 -15.78
CA ARG A 103 -5.24 7.52 -15.06
C ARG A 103 -5.49 8.24 -13.74
N ASN A 104 -6.39 9.22 -13.72
CA ASN A 104 -6.65 10.01 -12.53
C ASN A 104 -7.39 9.17 -11.49
N GLU A 105 -8.36 8.36 -11.92
CA GLU A 105 -9.00 7.39 -11.03
C GLU A 105 -7.98 6.41 -10.45
N LEU A 106 -7.02 5.93 -11.26
CA LEU A 106 -5.96 5.05 -10.78
C LEU A 106 -5.02 5.74 -9.77
N VAL A 107 -4.68 7.00 -10.00
CA VAL A 107 -3.94 7.86 -9.06
C VAL A 107 -4.70 7.97 -7.74
N ASP A 108 -5.99 8.28 -7.79
CA ASP A 108 -6.84 8.44 -6.61
C ASP A 108 -6.95 7.13 -5.80
N LYS A 109 -7.04 5.98 -6.48
CA LYS A 109 -7.05 4.67 -5.81
C LYS A 109 -5.70 4.36 -5.18
N LEU A 110 -4.58 4.69 -5.84
CA LEU A 110 -3.23 4.48 -5.30
C LEU A 110 -2.97 5.36 -4.09
N ASN A 111 -3.38 6.64 -4.14
CA ASN A 111 -3.43 7.55 -3.00
C ASN A 111 -4.15 6.96 -1.81
N LEU A 112 -5.35 6.43 -2.07
CA LEU A 112 -6.20 5.89 -1.03
C LEU A 112 -5.57 4.69 -0.33
N ILE A 113 -4.79 3.86 -1.04
CA ILE A 113 -4.10 2.69 -0.46
C ILE A 113 -2.66 2.96 0.00
N ALA A 114 -2.09 4.12 -0.30
CA ALA A 114 -0.71 4.46 0.05
C ALA A 114 -0.40 4.19 1.55
N PRO A 115 -1.26 4.56 2.51
CA PRO A 115 -1.02 4.24 3.92
C PRO A 115 -0.88 2.74 4.20
N VAL A 116 -1.58 1.87 3.46
CA VAL A 116 -1.49 0.39 3.62
C VAL A 116 -0.17 -0.15 3.06
N LEU A 117 0.40 0.50 2.04
CA LEU A 117 1.65 0.09 1.42
C LEU A 117 2.86 0.58 2.21
N PHE A 118 2.84 1.84 2.63
CA PHE A 118 3.98 2.50 3.27
C PHE A 118 4.06 2.34 4.80
N ASP A 119 3.05 1.74 5.44
CA ASP A 119 3.13 1.25 6.83
C ASP A 119 4.06 0.02 6.97
N ARG A 120 4.43 -0.60 5.84
CA ARG A 120 5.35 -1.73 5.80
C ARG A 120 6.79 -1.29 6.03
N GLU A 121 7.62 -2.23 6.48
CA GLU A 121 9.06 -1.99 6.61
C GLU A 121 9.66 -1.69 5.23
N PRO A 122 10.31 -0.53 4.99
CA PRO A 122 10.76 -0.13 3.65
C PRO A 122 11.83 -1.01 3.04
N ARG A 123 12.56 -1.75 3.87
CA ARG A 123 13.54 -2.74 3.42
C ARG A 123 12.86 -3.94 2.73
N MET A 124 11.57 -4.13 2.99
CA MET A 124 10.76 -5.12 2.30
C MET A 124 10.27 -4.49 1.01
N GLY A 125 10.72 -5.05 -0.11
CA GLY A 125 10.33 -4.58 -1.42
C GLY A 125 8.86 -4.85 -1.71
N PHE A 126 8.34 -4.12 -2.69
CA PHE A 126 7.08 -4.43 -3.35
C PHE A 126 7.22 -4.24 -4.86
N GLU A 127 6.34 -4.85 -5.62
CA GLU A 127 6.31 -4.68 -7.07
C GLU A 127 4.89 -4.74 -7.65
N PRO A 128 4.59 -3.98 -8.70
CA PRO A 128 3.33 -4.12 -9.41
C PRO A 128 3.37 -5.40 -10.24
N GLU A 129 2.32 -6.21 -10.13
CA GLU A 129 2.19 -7.45 -10.89
C GLU A 129 1.69 -7.16 -12.32
N GLY A 130 2.32 -7.83 -13.29
CA GLY A 130 1.89 -7.80 -14.69
C GLY A 130 2.49 -6.66 -15.51
N SER A 131 2.11 -6.60 -16.79
CA SER A 131 2.70 -5.70 -17.79
C SER A 131 1.83 -4.47 -18.10
N TYR A 132 0.85 -4.14 -17.26
CA TYR A 132 -0.05 -3.01 -17.52
C TYR A 132 0.69 -1.68 -17.28
N GLN A 133 1.13 -1.06 -18.37
CA GLN A 133 2.07 0.06 -18.34
C GLN A 133 1.58 1.24 -17.49
N GLN A 134 0.34 1.68 -17.69
CA GLN A 134 -0.23 2.81 -16.94
C GLN A 134 -0.24 2.55 -15.42
N PHE A 135 -0.52 1.33 -14.97
CA PHE A 135 -0.42 1.00 -13.55
C PHE A 135 1.02 1.00 -13.07
N ASN A 136 1.94 0.42 -13.85
CA ASN A 136 3.36 0.40 -13.50
C ASN A 136 3.94 1.82 -13.37
N ASP A 137 3.60 2.72 -14.29
CA ASP A 137 4.06 4.10 -14.31
C ASP A 137 3.52 4.88 -13.10
N VAL A 138 2.19 4.86 -12.89
CA VAL A 138 1.55 5.55 -11.76
C VAL A 138 2.04 5.00 -10.41
N PHE A 139 2.24 3.69 -10.31
CA PHE A 139 2.80 3.08 -9.10
C PHE A 139 4.24 3.56 -8.83
N ALA A 140 5.09 3.59 -9.84
CA ALA A 140 6.46 4.08 -9.72
C ALA A 140 6.53 5.57 -9.34
N GLU A 141 5.67 6.40 -9.93
CA GLU A 141 5.55 7.83 -9.59
C GLU A 141 5.11 8.04 -8.12
N MET A 142 4.14 7.26 -7.63
CA MET A 142 3.70 7.33 -6.23
C MET A 142 4.86 7.04 -5.27
N VAL A 143 5.59 5.96 -5.51
CA VAL A 143 6.73 5.57 -4.64
C VAL A 143 7.83 6.62 -4.70
N ALA A 144 8.12 7.13 -5.90
CA ALA A 144 9.11 8.19 -6.11
C ALA A 144 8.77 9.46 -5.33
N TRP A 145 7.50 9.89 -5.34
CA TRP A 145 7.08 11.05 -4.57
C TRP A 145 7.19 10.83 -3.07
N HIS A 146 6.73 9.67 -2.58
CA HIS A 146 6.80 9.34 -1.15
C HIS A 146 8.25 9.38 -0.63
N ASN A 147 9.19 8.87 -1.43
CA ASN A 147 10.63 8.98 -1.15
C ASN A 147 11.10 10.44 -1.19
N ALA A 148 10.81 11.17 -2.27
CA ALA A 148 11.29 12.52 -2.50
C ALA A 148 10.79 13.55 -1.48
N ALA A 149 9.52 13.46 -1.13
CA ALA A 149 8.86 14.34 -0.18
C ALA A 149 9.16 13.97 1.28
N GLY A 150 9.77 12.80 1.53
CA GLY A 150 10.06 12.31 2.88
C GLY A 150 8.80 12.03 3.71
N ILE A 151 7.68 11.73 3.04
CA ILE A 151 6.35 11.56 3.68
C ILE A 151 6.32 10.34 4.58
N THR A 152 6.98 9.27 4.16
CA THR A 152 6.82 7.95 4.77
C THR A 152 7.43 7.85 6.15
N GLY A 153 8.38 8.72 6.53
CA GLY A 153 9.07 8.72 7.83
C GLY A 153 9.87 7.45 8.16
N SER A 154 9.62 6.35 7.44
CA SER A 154 10.08 4.99 7.68
C SER A 154 11.33 4.65 6.87
N GLY A 155 11.61 5.34 5.76
CA GLY A 155 12.82 5.16 4.97
C GLY A 155 12.59 5.32 3.47
N HIS A 156 13.60 4.92 2.69
CA HIS A 156 13.56 4.92 1.22
C HIS A 156 13.02 3.57 0.73
N PHE A 157 11.95 3.61 -0.06
CA PHE A 157 11.32 2.42 -0.63
C PHE A 157 11.87 2.11 -2.02
N VAL A 158 12.09 0.83 -2.29
CA VAL A 158 12.57 0.30 -3.58
C VAL A 158 11.49 -0.58 -4.19
N ILE A 159 11.39 -0.56 -5.52
CA ILE A 159 10.53 -1.47 -6.27
C ILE A 159 11.37 -2.68 -6.70
N SER A 160 10.96 -3.90 -6.34
CA SER A 160 11.77 -5.10 -6.62
C SER A 160 11.90 -5.38 -8.13
N ARG A 161 10.96 -4.89 -8.96
CA ARG A 161 10.98 -5.00 -10.42
C ARG A 161 11.90 -3.94 -11.06
N PRO A 162 13.02 -4.31 -11.71
CA PRO A 162 14.03 -3.34 -12.13
C PRO A 162 13.56 -2.31 -13.18
N ASP A 163 12.69 -2.70 -14.10
CA ASP A 163 12.17 -1.80 -15.14
C ASP A 163 11.28 -0.69 -14.55
N VAL A 164 10.49 -1.05 -13.53
CA VAL A 164 9.62 -0.10 -12.81
C VAL A 164 10.44 0.73 -11.82
N ASP A 165 11.41 0.12 -11.15
CA ASP A 165 12.30 0.86 -10.25
C ASP A 165 13.13 1.91 -11.00
N LEU A 166 13.56 1.62 -12.23
CA LEU A 166 14.21 2.61 -13.08
C LEU A 166 13.29 3.81 -13.37
N HIS A 167 11.99 3.57 -13.59
CA HIS A 167 11.02 4.65 -13.73
C HIS A 167 10.89 5.44 -12.43
N ARG A 168 10.76 4.77 -11.28
CA ARG A 168 10.73 5.42 -9.95
C ARG A 168 11.96 6.30 -9.73
N GLN A 169 13.17 5.81 -10.01
CA GLN A 169 14.41 6.58 -9.82
C GLN A 169 14.42 7.86 -10.65
N ARG A 170 13.98 7.79 -11.92
CA ARG A 170 13.88 8.97 -12.79
C ARG A 170 12.84 9.98 -12.26
N SER A 171 11.67 9.49 -11.86
CA SER A 171 10.62 10.33 -11.28
C SER A 171 11.04 10.96 -9.95
N GLU A 172 11.81 10.24 -9.12
CA GLU A 172 12.32 10.73 -7.85
C GLU A 172 13.32 11.88 -8.05
N GLN A 173 14.22 11.76 -9.02
CA GLN A 173 15.13 12.86 -9.40
C GLN A 173 14.36 14.11 -9.81
N TYR A 174 13.35 13.95 -10.67
CA TYR A 174 12.46 15.05 -11.07
C TYR A 174 11.76 15.69 -9.87
N TYR A 175 11.20 14.90 -8.95
CA TYR A 175 10.52 15.42 -7.77
C TYR A 175 11.46 16.11 -6.78
N HIS A 176 12.69 15.62 -6.61
CA HIS A 176 13.71 16.32 -5.80
C HIS A 176 13.99 17.72 -6.36
N GLU A 177 14.16 17.84 -7.68
CA GLU A 177 14.39 19.14 -8.34
C GLU A 177 13.18 20.05 -8.21
N TYR A 178 11.97 19.53 -8.44
CA TYR A 178 10.73 20.26 -8.28
C TYR A 178 10.57 20.83 -6.87
N ILE A 179 10.74 20.00 -5.83
CA ILE A 179 10.65 20.42 -4.42
C ILE A 179 11.71 21.49 -4.11
N ARG A 180 12.94 21.33 -4.64
CA ARG A 180 14.02 22.30 -4.47
C ARG A 180 13.68 23.66 -5.10
N GLN A 181 13.17 23.65 -6.33
CA GLN A 181 12.77 24.87 -7.04
C GLN A 181 11.63 25.58 -6.30
N GLN A 182 10.62 24.86 -5.84
CA GLN A 182 9.52 25.46 -5.07
C GLN A 182 10.02 26.12 -3.77
N LYS A 183 10.92 25.46 -3.03
CA LYS A 183 11.56 26.05 -1.84
C LYS A 183 12.37 27.31 -2.15
N SER A 184 12.99 27.37 -3.33
CA SER A 184 13.74 28.56 -3.76
C SER A 184 12.82 29.75 -4.11
N ILE A 185 11.63 29.48 -4.66
CA ILE A 185 10.64 30.50 -5.03
C ILE A 185 9.92 31.07 -3.79
N SER A 186 9.67 30.25 -2.77
CA SER A 186 9.02 30.69 -1.53
C SER A 186 9.95 31.48 -0.58
N GLY A 187 11.24 31.57 -0.88
CA GLY A 187 12.26 32.26 -0.07
C GLY A 187 12.20 33.79 -0.03
N GLY A 188 11.16 34.44 -0.56
CA GLY A 188 11.00 35.90 -0.59
C GLY A 188 10.10 36.50 0.50
N HIS A 189 9.12 35.77 1.02
CA HIS A 189 8.24 36.25 2.10
C HIS A 189 7.66 35.06 2.87
N GLY A 190 8.12 34.87 4.11
CA GLY A 190 7.34 34.47 5.30
C GLY A 190 6.26 33.38 5.25
N ALA A 191 6.14 32.59 4.18
CA ALA A 191 5.25 31.45 4.12
C ALA A 191 6.11 30.20 4.26
N SER A 192 6.27 29.75 5.51
CA SER A 192 6.69 28.39 5.79
C SER A 192 5.81 27.48 4.94
N TYR A 193 6.39 26.78 3.96
CA TYR A 193 5.72 25.67 3.31
C TYR A 193 5.52 24.66 4.44
N ALA A 194 4.33 24.68 5.06
CA ALA A 194 3.91 23.58 5.87
C ALA A 194 3.97 22.38 4.92
N PRO A 195 4.76 21.33 5.24
CA PRO A 195 4.65 20.09 4.48
C PRO A 195 3.16 19.79 4.46
N VAL A 196 2.58 19.62 3.27
CA VAL A 196 1.15 19.38 3.09
C VAL A 196 0.73 18.40 4.18
N GLN A 197 0.07 18.93 5.21
CA GLN A 197 -0.53 18.12 6.24
C GLN A 197 -1.76 17.57 5.55
N ASP A 198 -1.58 16.37 5.00
CA ASP A 198 -2.57 15.32 4.79
C ASP A 198 -1.97 14.37 3.74
N ASN A 199 -2.21 13.08 3.91
CA ASN A 199 -1.55 11.95 3.25
C ASN A 199 -1.87 11.82 1.74
N GLU A 200 -2.05 12.92 1.02
CA GLU A 200 -2.53 12.96 -0.36
C GLU A 200 -1.36 13.21 -1.31
N TRP A 201 -0.91 12.14 -1.98
CA TRP A 201 0.06 12.25 -3.06
C TRP A 201 -0.59 12.91 -4.28
N THR A 202 -0.23 14.17 -4.53
CA THR A 202 -0.55 14.87 -5.77
C THR A 202 0.75 15.07 -6.54
N PRO A 203 1.11 14.14 -7.45
CA PRO A 203 2.32 14.30 -8.22
C PRO A 203 2.16 15.55 -9.11
N PRO A 204 3.16 16.43 -9.20
CA PRO A 204 3.22 17.35 -10.32
C PRO A 204 3.31 16.52 -11.60
N SER A 205 2.45 16.82 -12.58
CA SER A 205 2.48 16.13 -13.88
C SER A 205 3.92 16.18 -14.43
N PRO A 206 4.51 15.04 -14.80
CA PRO A 206 5.69 15.06 -15.66
C PRO A 206 5.27 15.81 -16.93
N GLY A 207 6.00 16.87 -17.29
CA GLY A 207 5.74 17.56 -18.56
C GLY A 207 5.71 16.54 -19.69
N MET A 208 4.65 16.57 -20.49
CA MET A 208 4.56 15.80 -21.74
C MET A 208 5.71 16.13 -22.68
#